data_AF-A0A816BLM4-F1
#
_entry.id   AF-A0A816BLM4-F1
#
_cell.length_a   1.000
_cell.length_b   1.000
_cell.length_c   1.000
_cell.angle_alpha   90.00
_cell.angle_beta   90.00
_cell.angle_gamma   90.00
#
_symmetry.space_group_name_H-M   'P 1'
#
loop_
_entity.id
_entity.type
_entity.pdbx_description
1 polymer ?
#
loop_
_entity_poly.entity_id
_entity_poly.type
_entity_poly.pdbx_seq_one_letter_code
_entity_poly.pdbx_strand_id
1 'polypeptide(L)'
;MTTENFRFYIKVRIALSIPARVIHDELNSVYGDDASGLSTVERWSKLFREGREEIEDKARPGRPITETTTENIEQIRLLIDDDPYITIEGIQERTNLSYGTVQLIIGDH
;
A
#
# COMPACT_ATOMS: atom_id res chain seq x y z
N MET A 1 6.00 4.99 -20.17
CA MET A 1 4.56 4.69 -20.20
C MET A 1 4.15 4.19 -18.82
N THR A 2 3.03 4.62 -18.23
CA THR A 2 2.67 4.22 -16.86
C THR A 2 1.99 2.85 -16.84
N THR A 3 2.13 2.11 -15.74
CA THR A 3 1.49 0.80 -15.52
C THR A 3 -0.05 0.89 -15.59
N GLU A 4 -0.60 2.07 -15.29
CA GLU A 4 -2.03 2.38 -15.40
C GLU A 4 -2.54 2.27 -16.85
N ASN A 5 -1.74 2.68 -17.84
CA ASN A 5 -2.13 2.58 -19.24
C ASN A 5 -2.33 1.12 -19.68
N PHE A 6 -1.47 0.22 -19.23
CA PHE A 6 -1.62 -1.21 -19.51
C PHE A 6 -2.88 -1.78 -18.85
N ARG A 7 -3.18 -1.37 -17.61
CA ARG A 7 -4.38 -1.82 -16.90
C ARG A 7 -5.66 -1.31 -17.56
N PHE A 8 -5.69 -0.06 -18.01
CA PHE A 8 -6.80 0.48 -18.80
C PHE A 8 -7.01 -0.33 -20.09
N TYR A 9 -5.93 -0.59 -20.82
CA TYR A 9 -5.98 -1.41 -22.03
C TYR A 9 -6.53 -2.82 -21.77
N ILE A 10 -6.03 -3.50 -20.73
CA ILE A 10 -6.50 -4.83 -20.32
C ILE A 10 -8.00 -4.78 -19.98
N LYS A 11 -8.46 -3.75 -19.26
CA LYS A 11 -9.88 -3.58 -18.89
C LYS A 11 -10.77 -3.53 -20.13
N VAL A 12 -10.43 -2.67 -21.09
CA VAL A 12 -11.20 -2.51 -22.33
C VAL A 12 -11.22 -3.81 -23.13
N ARG A 13 -10.07 -4.48 -23.27
CA ARG A 13 -9.96 -5.74 -24.03
C ARG A 13 -10.74 -6.90 -23.39
N ILE A 14 -10.76 -6.98 -22.06
CA ILE A 14 -11.56 -7.97 -21.33
C ILE A 14 -13.06 -7.71 -21.48
N ALA A 15 -13.49 -6.45 -21.49
CA ALA A 15 -14.89 -6.11 -21.79
C ALA A 15 -15.31 -6.52 -23.20
N LEU A 16 -14.36 -6.57 -24.14
CA LEU A 16 -14.54 -7.11 -25.50
C LEU A 16 -14.39 -8.65 -25.58
N SER A 17 -14.33 -9.35 -24.44
CA SER A 17 -14.16 -10.80 -24.35
C SER A 17 -12.86 -11.35 -24.99
N ILE A 18 -11.82 -10.51 -25.08
CA ILE A 18 -10.51 -10.95 -25.60
C ILE A 18 -9.76 -11.71 -24.50
N PRO A 19 -9.18 -12.89 -24.80
CA PRO A 19 -8.46 -13.68 -23.81
C PRO A 19 -7.13 -13.03 -23.42
N ALA A 20 -6.75 -13.19 -22.14
CA ALA A 20 -5.57 -12.57 -21.54
C ALA A 20 -4.25 -12.80 -22.31
N ARG A 21 -4.10 -13.99 -22.92
CA ARG A 21 -2.93 -14.31 -23.73
C ARG A 21 -2.81 -13.46 -24.99
N VAL A 22 -3.92 -13.21 -25.69
CA VAL A 22 -3.93 -12.32 -26.86
C VAL A 22 -3.62 -10.88 -26.45
N ILE A 23 -4.18 -10.42 -25.33
CA ILE A 23 -3.89 -9.09 -24.79
C ILE A 23 -2.40 -8.92 -24.49
N HIS A 24 -1.78 -9.94 -23.88
CA HIS A 24 -0.34 -9.95 -23.63
C HIS A 24 0.46 -9.90 -24.93
N ASP A 25 0.10 -10.70 -25.93
CA ASP A 25 0.82 -10.73 -27.21
C ASP A 25 0.71 -9.38 -27.95
N GLU A 26 -0.46 -8.73 -27.91
CA GLU A 26 -0.65 -7.37 -28.42
C GLU A 26 0.25 -6.36 -27.69
N LEU A 27 0.27 -6.39 -26.35
CA LEU A 27 1.14 -5.50 -25.56
C LEU A 27 2.62 -5.77 -25.85
N ASN A 28 3.03 -7.03 -25.92
CA ASN A 28 4.42 -7.41 -26.19
C ASN A 28 4.84 -7.04 -27.62
N SER A 29 3.94 -7.10 -28.60
CA SER A 29 4.25 -6.70 -29.98
C SER A 29 4.54 -5.20 -30.14
N VAL A 30 3.97 -4.37 -29.26
CA VAL A 30 4.13 -2.90 -29.30
C VAL A 30 5.25 -2.43 -28.38
N TYR A 31 5.37 -3.02 -27.18
CA TYR A 31 6.22 -2.52 -26.10
C TYR A 31 7.42 -3.43 -25.78
N GLY A 32 7.46 -4.66 -26.29
CA GLY A 32 8.55 -5.60 -26.03
C GLY A 32 8.84 -5.75 -24.53
N ASP A 33 10.09 -5.50 -24.14
CA ASP A 33 10.55 -5.63 -22.75
C ASP A 33 9.87 -4.65 -21.78
N ASP A 34 9.30 -3.54 -22.28
CA ASP A 34 8.54 -2.58 -21.47
C ASP A 34 7.07 -3.01 -21.25
N ALA A 35 6.63 -4.11 -21.88
CA ALA A 35 5.28 -4.61 -21.74
C ALA A 35 5.00 -5.18 -20.34
N SER A 36 3.73 -5.14 -19.94
CA SER A 36 3.30 -5.90 -18.75
C SER A 36 3.44 -7.39 -18.98
N GLY A 37 4.18 -8.07 -18.12
CA GLY A 37 4.34 -9.53 -18.19
C GLY A 37 3.00 -10.27 -18.06
N LEU A 38 2.94 -11.48 -18.63
CA LEU A 38 1.73 -12.29 -18.74
C LEU A 38 1.01 -12.49 -17.40
N SER A 39 1.74 -12.75 -16.31
CA SER A 39 1.16 -12.94 -14.97
C SER A 39 0.40 -11.70 -14.48
N THR A 40 0.88 -10.51 -14.82
CA THR A 40 0.21 -9.24 -14.49
C THR A 40 -1.06 -9.09 -15.32
N VAL A 41 -0.99 -9.40 -16.62
CA VAL A 41 -2.16 -9.36 -17.52
C VAL A 41 -3.25 -10.32 -17.04
N GLU A 42 -2.89 -11.55 -16.65
CA GLU A 42 -3.83 -12.54 -16.14
C GLU A 42 -4.48 -12.11 -14.81
N ARG A 43 -3.68 -11.57 -13.88
CA ARG A 43 -4.19 -11.06 -12.60
C ARG A 43 -5.22 -9.97 -12.81
N TRP A 44 -4.91 -8.97 -13.63
CA TRP A 44 -5.85 -7.88 -13.92
C TRP A 44 -7.06 -8.35 -14.71
N SER A 45 -6.86 -9.27 -15.66
CA SER A 45 -7.97 -9.90 -16.40
C SER A 45 -8.95 -10.60 -15.48
N LYS A 46 -8.47 -11.33 -14.47
CA LYS A 46 -9.32 -11.97 -13.46
C LYS A 46 -10.10 -10.93 -12.66
N LEU A 47 -9.41 -9.90 -12.13
CA LEU A 47 -10.05 -8.85 -11.34
C LEU A 47 -11.15 -8.10 -12.11
N PHE A 48 -10.93 -7.81 -13.39
CA PHE A 48 -11.93 -7.14 -14.23
C PHE A 48 -13.12 -8.04 -14.55
N ARG A 49 -12.91 -9.35 -14.77
CA ARG A 49 -14.04 -10.31 -14.89
C ARG A 49 -14.84 -10.44 -13.60
N GLU A 50 -14.19 -10.28 -12.45
CA GLU A 50 -14.83 -10.28 -11.12
C GLU A 50 -15.54 -8.96 -10.79
N GLY A 51 -15.60 -8.01 -11.73
CA GLY A 51 -16.36 -6.77 -11.59
C GLY A 51 -15.58 -5.60 -10.98
N ARG A 52 -14.24 -5.69 -10.88
CA ARG A 52 -13.43 -4.55 -10.46
C ARG A 52 -13.47 -3.44 -11.52
N GLU A 53 -13.78 -2.20 -11.13
CA GLU A 53 -13.76 -1.05 -12.05
C GLU A 53 -12.50 -0.20 -11.95
N GLU A 54 -11.86 -0.17 -10.77
CA GLU A 54 -10.66 0.61 -10.50
C GLU A 54 -9.44 0.08 -11.27
N ILE A 55 -8.71 1.00 -11.89
CA ILE A 55 -7.46 0.74 -12.63
C ILE A 55 -6.25 0.95 -11.71
N GLU A 56 -6.39 1.82 -10.73
CA GLU A 56 -5.37 2.11 -9.73
C GLU A 56 -5.21 0.93 -8.76
N ASP A 57 -4.03 0.83 -8.14
CA ASP A 57 -3.91 -0.07 -7.00
C ASP A 57 -4.72 0.52 -5.85
N LYS A 58 -5.43 -0.34 -5.09
CA LYS A 58 -5.98 0.10 -3.80
C LYS A 58 -4.83 0.67 -2.98
N ALA A 59 -5.13 1.70 -2.19
CA ALA A 59 -4.19 2.22 -1.21
C ALA A 59 -3.54 1.04 -0.51
N ARG A 60 -2.21 0.91 -0.68
CA ARG A 60 -1.49 -0.14 0.01
C ARG A 60 -1.59 0.23 1.47
N PRO A 61 -2.18 -0.62 2.34
CA PRO A 61 -1.93 -0.43 3.74
C PRO A 61 -0.41 -0.45 3.88
N GLY A 62 0.16 0.68 4.31
CA GLY A 62 1.54 0.67 4.77
C GLY A 62 1.67 -0.39 5.86
N ARG A 63 2.89 -0.68 6.28
CA ARG A 63 3.08 -1.50 7.48
C ARG A 63 2.19 -0.89 8.59
N PRO A 64 1.18 -1.62 9.10
CA PRO A 64 0.45 -1.15 10.26
C PRO A 64 1.50 -1.09 11.37
N ILE A 65 1.87 0.10 11.81
CA ILE A 65 2.55 0.21 13.08
C ILE A 65 1.41 0.13 14.07
N THR A 66 1.03 -1.10 14.41
CA THR A 66 -0.06 -1.43 15.35
C THR A 66 0.11 -0.72 16.70
N GLU A 67 1.30 -0.21 16.98
CA GLU A 67 1.66 0.50 18.21
C GLU A 67 1.60 2.04 18.07
N THR A 68 1.38 2.60 16.87
CA THR A 68 1.21 4.05 16.62
C THR A 68 -0.26 4.39 16.38
N THR A 69 -1.14 3.87 17.23
CA THR A 69 -2.54 4.31 17.26
C THR A 69 -2.62 5.75 17.75
N THR A 70 -3.67 6.48 17.36
CA THR A 70 -3.92 7.85 17.85
C THR A 70 -3.93 7.90 19.38
N GLU A 71 -4.50 6.87 20.02
CA GLU A 71 -4.49 6.71 21.49
C GLU A 71 -3.06 6.69 22.05
N ASN A 72 -2.17 5.83 21.52
CA ASN A 72 -0.80 5.73 22.02
C ASN A 72 0.00 7.03 21.81
N ILE A 73 -0.27 7.75 20.71
CA ILE A 73 0.33 9.07 20.45
C ILE A 73 -0.14 10.08 21.50
N GLU A 74 -1.45 10.15 21.77
CA GLU A 74 -2.00 11.06 22.77
C GLU A 74 -1.50 10.74 24.18
N GLN A 75 -1.42 9.46 24.56
CA GLN A 75 -0.87 9.04 25.85
C GLN A 75 0.58 9.48 26.02
N ILE A 76 1.44 9.30 25.00
CA ILE A 76 2.84 9.74 25.06
C ILE A 76 2.93 11.28 25.14
N ARG A 77 2.11 12.01 24.37
CA ARG A 77 2.08 13.48 24.42
C ARG A 77 1.71 14.00 25.81
N LEU A 78 0.67 13.43 26.43
CA LEU A 78 0.25 13.80 27.78
C LEU A 78 1.36 13.56 28.81
N LEU A 79 2.14 12.48 28.67
CA LEU A 79 3.27 12.20 29.56
C LEU A 79 4.41 13.21 29.41
N ILE A 80 4.68 13.67 28.18
CA ILE A 80 5.70 14.69 27.91
C ILE A 80 5.24 16.08 28.37
N ASP A 81 3.95 16.40 28.19
CA ASP A 81 3.37 17.67 28.65
C ASP A 81 3.34 17.76 30.19
N ASP A 82 3.13 16.64 30.89
CA ASP A 82 3.18 16.54 32.35
C ASP A 82 4.62 16.62 32.89
N ASP A 83 5.56 15.92 32.26
CA ASP A 83 6.99 15.94 32.59
C ASP A 83 7.88 16.00 31.33
N PRO A 84 8.36 17.19 30.95
CA PRO A 84 9.24 17.36 29.79
C PRO A 84 10.59 16.64 29.89
N TYR A 85 10.98 16.14 31.07
CA TYR A 85 12.23 15.43 31.30
C TYR A 85 12.04 13.90 31.44
N ILE A 86 10.83 13.39 31.16
CA ILE A 86 10.55 11.95 31.21
C ILE A 86 11.47 11.18 30.25
N THR A 87 12.04 10.07 30.73
CA THR A 87 12.89 9.21 29.89
C THR A 87 12.06 8.27 29.02
N ILE A 88 12.66 7.76 27.95
CA ILE A 88 12.01 6.78 27.08
C ILE A 88 11.60 5.54 27.88
N GLU A 89 12.47 5.06 28.79
CA GLU A 89 12.15 3.94 29.68
C GLU A 89 10.92 4.24 30.55
N GLY A 90 10.81 5.45 31.10
CA GLY A 90 9.65 5.87 31.90
C GLY A 90 8.35 5.90 31.10
N ILE A 91 8.41 6.31 29.83
CA ILE A 91 7.25 6.25 28.92
C ILE A 91 6.88 4.80 28.62
N GLN A 92 7.86 3.92 28.37
CA GLN A 92 7.61 2.50 28.12
C GLN A 92 6.93 1.82 29.30
N GLU A 93 7.35 2.12 30.54
CA GLU A 93 6.73 1.56 31.74
C GLU A 93 5.25 1.97 31.89
N ARG A 94 4.90 3.20 31.50
CA ARG A 94 3.53 3.73 31.61
C ARG A 94 2.62 3.32 30.47
N THR A 95 3.16 3.17 29.27
CA THR A 95 2.39 2.89 28.04
C THR A 95 2.45 1.41 27.63
N ASN A 96 3.37 0.64 28.20
CA ASN A 96 3.69 -0.74 27.83
C ASN A 96 4.04 -0.90 26.34
N LEU A 97 4.61 0.16 25.74
CA LEU A 97 5.04 0.19 24.35
C LEU A 97 6.52 -0.19 24.21
N SER A 98 6.88 -0.66 23.01
CA SER A 98 8.27 -0.95 22.70
C SER A 98 9.09 0.35 22.62
N TYR A 99 10.38 0.27 22.98
CA TYR A 99 11.32 1.38 22.85
C TYR A 99 11.30 2.00 21.44
N GLY A 100 11.29 1.13 20.42
CA GLY A 100 11.27 1.55 19.02
C GLY A 100 10.01 2.34 18.65
N THR A 101 8.84 1.98 19.20
CA THR A 101 7.61 2.74 18.98
C THR A 101 7.63 4.07 19.70
N VAL A 102 8.07 4.11 20.97
CA VAL A 102 8.18 5.38 21.72
C VAL A 102 9.14 6.34 21.00
N GLN A 103 10.30 5.85 20.59
CA GLN A 103 11.28 6.63 19.85
C GLN A 103 10.73 7.13 18.50
N LEU A 104 9.97 6.29 17.79
CA LEU A 104 9.31 6.67 16.54
C LEU A 104 8.31 7.81 16.77
N ILE A 105 7.47 7.70 17.80
CA ILE A 105 6.41 8.70 18.08
C ILE A 105 7.01 10.04 18.51
N ILE A 106 8.05 10.02 19.35
CA ILE A 106 8.77 11.22 19.77
C ILE A 106 9.53 11.87 18.62
N GLY A 107 10.15 11.08 17.73
CA GLY A 107 10.97 11.60 16.62
C GLY A 107 10.19 12.12 15.42
N ASP A 108 8.91 11.80 15.29
CA ASP A 108 8.03 12.25 14.19
C ASP A 108 7.32 13.59 14.50
N HIS A 109 7.58 14.20 15.67
CA HIS A 109 7.04 15.49 16.14
C HIS A 109 8.14 16.42 16.66
#